data_AF-A0A803Q336-F1
#
_entry.id   AF-A0A803Q336-F1
#
_cell.length_a   1.000
_cell.length_b   1.000
_cell.length_c   1.000
_cell.angle_alpha   90.00
_cell.angle_beta   90.00
_cell.angle_gamma   90.00
#
_symmetry.space_group_name_H-M   'P 1'
#
loop_
_entity.id
_entity.type
_entity.pdbx_description
1 polymer ?
#
loop_
_entity_poly.entity_id
_entity_poly.type
_entity_poly.pdbx_seq_one_letter_code
_entity_poly.pdbx_strand_id
1 'polypeptide(L)'
;MNYLEESNVPLSKWARSHFTRCRYNIMTTNGAESINAVMKEPREYPIIALLEAMQAKVSEWFNNRHNVMASINTSCTPLTPITENIIRKRFNKALEMNVKQLNRFEHEVTSKGNDVIVDFGQRQCSCHVFDLDKLP
;
A
#
# COMPACT_ATOMS: atom_id res chain seq x y z
N MET A 1 6.88 -12.61 24.06
CA MET A 1 6.13 -13.86 23.86
C MET A 1 5.11 -13.62 22.78
N ASN A 2 5.23 -14.34 21.67
CA ASN A 2 4.53 -14.08 20.42
C ASN A 2 3.27 -14.95 20.39
N TYR A 3 2.12 -14.41 20.84
CA TYR A 3 0.82 -15.11 20.92
C TYR A 3 0.45 -15.88 19.63
N LEU A 4 0.96 -15.44 18.49
CA LEU A 4 0.73 -16.02 17.16
C LEU A 4 1.52 -17.32 16.90
N GLU A 5 2.64 -17.54 17.59
CA GLU A 5 3.42 -18.80 17.50
C GLU A 5 2.77 -19.91 18.36
N GLU A 6 2.20 -19.55 19.52
CA GLU A 6 1.54 -20.51 20.42
C GLU A 6 0.18 -21.00 19.90
N SER A 7 -0.50 -20.23 19.05
CA SER A 7 -1.86 -20.52 18.59
C SER A 7 -1.93 -21.27 17.24
N ASN A 8 -0.79 -21.71 16.70
CA ASN A 8 -0.66 -22.46 15.44
C ASN A 8 -1.44 -21.82 14.27
N VAL A 9 -1.58 -20.49 14.27
CA VAL A 9 -2.31 -19.76 13.24
C VAL A 9 -1.42 -19.69 12.00
N PRO A 10 -1.88 -20.21 10.84
CA PRO A 10 -1.06 -20.23 9.63
C PRO A 10 -0.52 -18.84 9.29
N LEU A 11 0.75 -18.77 8.93
CA LEU A 11 1.46 -17.52 8.60
C LEU A 11 0.69 -16.66 7.59
N SER A 12 0.03 -17.30 6.63
CA SER A 12 -0.84 -16.66 5.62
C SER A 12 -2.05 -15.91 6.18
N LYS A 13 -2.46 -16.18 7.42
CA LYS A 13 -3.61 -15.51 8.05
C LYS A 13 -3.25 -14.15 8.66
N TRP A 14 -1.99 -13.95 9.06
CA TRP A 14 -1.58 -12.76 9.82
C TRP A 14 -0.38 -12.01 9.22
N ALA A 15 0.59 -12.72 8.62
CA ALA A 15 1.72 -12.08 7.96
C ALA A 15 1.33 -11.67 6.53
N ARG A 16 1.42 -10.37 6.23
CA ARG A 16 1.10 -9.83 4.90
C ARG A 16 1.92 -10.50 3.80
N SER A 17 3.20 -10.78 4.05
CA SER A 17 4.14 -11.40 3.08
C SER A 17 3.73 -12.80 2.64
N HIS A 18 2.87 -13.48 3.42
CA HIS A 18 2.41 -14.84 3.14
C HIS A 18 0.92 -14.91 2.78
N PHE A 19 0.23 -13.76 2.64
CA PHE A 19 -1.16 -13.72 2.22
C PHE A 19 -1.24 -13.87 0.69
N THR A 20 -1.98 -14.87 0.21
CA THR A 20 -1.99 -15.29 -1.19
C THR A 20 -2.82 -14.40 -2.13
N ARG A 21 -3.60 -13.44 -1.62
CA ARG A 21 -4.42 -12.55 -2.44
C ARG A 21 -3.90 -11.11 -2.40
N CYS A 22 -4.19 -10.33 -3.44
CA CYS A 22 -3.82 -8.92 -3.48
C CYS A 22 -4.59 -8.13 -2.43
N ARG A 23 -3.91 -7.76 -1.34
CA ARG A 23 -4.34 -6.64 -0.50
C ARG A 23 -3.75 -5.40 -1.12
N TYR A 24 -4.51 -4.75 -2.03
CA TYR A 24 -4.19 -3.39 -2.44
C TYR A 24 -3.90 -2.59 -1.18
N ASN A 25 -2.81 -1.81 -1.17
CA ASN A 25 -2.17 -1.19 0.00
C ASN A 25 -3.02 -0.11 0.71
N ILE A 26 -4.33 -0.30 0.76
CA ILE A 26 -5.41 0.58 1.21
C ILE A 26 -5.84 0.21 2.65
N MET A 27 -5.45 -0.95 3.18
CA MET A 27 -5.61 -1.24 4.61
C MET A 27 -4.52 -0.53 5.42
N THR A 28 -4.70 0.77 5.62
CA THR A 28 -4.07 1.48 6.72
C THR A 28 -4.92 1.25 7.97
N THR A 29 -4.28 0.92 9.10
CA THR A 29 -4.96 0.73 10.40
C THR A 29 -5.69 1.98 10.90
N ASN A 30 -5.46 3.13 10.26
CA ASN A 30 -6.07 4.42 10.59
C ASN A 30 -7.49 4.63 10.01
N GLY A 31 -8.06 3.67 9.28
CA GLY A 31 -9.38 3.87 8.65
C GLY A 31 -10.48 4.21 9.65
N ALA A 32 -10.52 3.47 10.76
CA ALA A 32 -11.43 3.74 11.86
C ALA A 32 -11.15 5.08 12.53
N GLU A 33 -9.88 5.42 12.78
CA GLU A 33 -9.47 6.70 13.37
C GLU A 33 -9.87 7.90 12.49
N SER A 34 -9.66 7.79 11.17
CA SER A 34 -9.98 8.83 10.20
C SER A 34 -11.49 9.07 10.11
N ILE A 35 -12.29 7.99 10.03
CA ILE A 35 -13.74 8.11 10.05
C ILE A 35 -14.20 8.70 11.39
N ASN A 36 -13.63 8.25 12.52
CA ASN A 36 -13.97 8.77 13.84
C ASN A 36 -13.62 10.25 14.01
N ALA A 37 -12.51 10.71 13.42
CA ALA A 37 -12.12 12.11 13.46
C ALA A 37 -13.08 12.99 12.66
N VAL A 38 -13.50 12.53 11.47
CA VAL A 38 -14.43 13.24 10.58
C VAL A 38 -15.86 13.23 11.15
N MET A 39 -16.23 12.15 11.83
CA MET A 39 -17.55 11.99 12.45
C MET A 39 -17.60 12.47 13.90
N LYS A 40 -16.68 13.33 14.33
CA LYS A 40 -16.66 13.80 15.71
C LYS A 40 -17.97 14.47 16.12
N GLU A 41 -18.42 15.47 15.36
CA GLU A 41 -19.66 16.19 15.64
C GLU A 41 -20.92 15.41 15.22
N PRO A 42 -20.99 14.77 14.03
CA PRO A 42 -22.18 14.02 13.62
C PRO A 42 -22.58 12.86 14.54
N ARG A 43 -21.64 12.33 15.34
CA ARG A 43 -21.91 11.22 16.28
C ARG A 43 -22.93 11.58 17.37
N GLU A 44 -23.13 12.86 17.65
CA GLU A 44 -24.14 13.32 18.61
C GLU A 44 -25.54 13.46 18.00
N TYR A 45 -25.66 13.25 16.68
CA TYR A 45 -26.93 13.40 15.98
C TYR A 45 -27.87 12.19 16.21
N PRO A 46 -29.19 12.38 16.08
CA PRO A 46 -30.12 11.27 15.95
C PRO A 46 -29.72 10.33 14.82
N ILE A 47 -30.06 9.04 14.94
CA ILE A 47 -29.59 7.98 14.03
C ILE A 47 -29.81 8.29 12.54
N ILE A 48 -30.94 8.91 12.19
CA ILE A 48 -31.26 9.27 10.80
C ILE A 48 -30.27 10.34 10.30
N ALA A 49 -30.08 11.42 11.06
CA ALA A 49 -29.17 12.51 10.69
C ALA A 49 -27.70 12.07 10.67
N LEU A 50 -27.30 11.14 11.55
CA LEU A 50 -25.97 10.51 11.50
C LEU A 50 -25.77 9.73 10.19
N LEU A 51 -26.77 8.95 9.77
CA LEU A 51 -26.71 8.18 8.52
C LEU A 51 -26.63 9.09 7.30
N GLU A 52 -27.41 10.18 7.28
CA GLU A 52 -27.35 11.20 6.22
C GLU A 52 -25.96 11.85 6.16
N ALA A 53 -25.36 12.20 7.31
CA ALA A 53 -24.01 12.75 7.38
C ALA A 53 -22.95 11.74 6.87
N MET A 54 -23.09 10.46 7.20
CA MET A 54 -22.24 9.38 6.66
C MET A 54 -22.36 9.27 5.15
N GLN A 55 -23.58 9.22 4.63
CA GLN A 55 -23.82 9.11 3.20
C GLN A 55 -23.26 10.33 2.44
N ALA A 56 -23.49 11.54 2.95
CA ALA A 56 -22.98 12.78 2.37
C ALA A 56 -21.45 12.78 2.32
N LYS A 57 -20.77 12.40 3.41
CA LYS A 57 -19.30 12.36 3.46
C LYS A 57 -18.70 11.33 2.52
N VAL A 58 -19.27 10.13 2.48
CA VAL A 58 -18.81 9.09 1.56
C VAL A 58 -18.99 9.55 0.11
N SER A 59 -20.14 10.15 -0.22
CA SER A 59 -20.43 10.68 -1.56
C SER A 59 -19.47 11.80 -1.95
N GLU A 60 -19.21 12.74 -1.04
CA GLU A 60 -18.25 13.83 -1.21
C GLU A 60 -16.85 13.29 -1.52
N TRP A 61 -16.35 12.32 -0.75
CA TRP A 61 -15.03 11.73 -0.96
C TRP A 61 -14.91 10.99 -2.28
N PHE A 62 -15.91 10.19 -2.65
CA PHE A 62 -15.89 9.49 -3.93
C PHE A 62 -15.96 10.47 -5.11
N ASN A 63 -16.81 11.50 -5.02
CA ASN A 63 -16.91 12.51 -6.06
C ASN A 63 -15.62 13.32 -6.21
N ASN A 64 -15.02 13.76 -5.10
CA ASN A 64 -13.73 14.45 -5.11
C ASN A 64 -12.64 13.58 -5.73
N ARG A 65 -12.56 12.30 -5.36
CA ARG A 65 -11.61 11.35 -5.96
C ARG A 65 -11.85 11.20 -7.46
N HIS A 66 -13.09 11.07 -7.89
CA HIS A 66 -13.45 10.97 -9.30
C HIS A 66 -13.02 12.23 -10.08
N ASN A 67 -13.32 13.41 -9.56
CA ASN A 67 -12.95 14.69 -10.20
C ASN A 67 -11.43 14.85 -10.32
N VAL A 68 -10.67 14.48 -9.29
CA VAL A 68 -9.21 14.47 -9.35
C VAL A 68 -8.74 13.51 -10.44
N MET A 69 -9.27 12.29 -10.53
CA MET A 69 -8.88 11.35 -11.60
C MET A 69 -9.26 11.85 -13.00
N ALA A 70 -10.45 12.44 -13.16
CA ALA A 70 -10.91 12.98 -14.44
C ALA A 70 -10.05 14.17 -14.91
N SER A 71 -9.48 14.94 -13.97
CA SER A 71 -8.56 16.04 -14.29
C SER A 71 -7.15 15.61 -14.70
N ILE A 72 -6.77 14.36 -14.43
CA ILE A 72 -5.45 13.85 -14.79
C ILE A 72 -5.45 13.47 -16.27
N ASN A 73 -4.50 14.04 -17.01
CA ASN A 73 -4.24 13.60 -18.38
C ASN A 73 -3.60 12.20 -18.33
N THR A 74 -4.42 11.17 -18.56
CA THR A 74 -4.00 9.76 -18.59
C THR A 74 -2.95 9.46 -19.67
N SER A 75 -2.70 10.39 -20.59
CA SER A 75 -1.64 10.28 -21.60
C SER A 75 -0.22 10.41 -21.01
N CYS A 76 -0.06 10.99 -19.81
CA CYS A 76 1.24 11.13 -19.15
C CYS A 76 1.61 9.97 -18.22
N THR A 77 0.63 9.38 -17.51
CA THR A 77 0.85 8.21 -16.65
C THR A 77 -0.47 7.48 -16.42
N PRO A 78 -0.49 6.12 -16.46
CA PRO A 78 -1.67 5.34 -16.09
C PRO A 78 -1.86 5.23 -14.56
N LEU A 79 -0.99 5.87 -13.76
CA LEU A 79 -0.96 5.72 -12.31
C LEU A 79 -1.76 6.81 -11.60
N THR A 80 -2.33 6.46 -10.44
CA THR A 80 -2.90 7.48 -9.54
C THR A 80 -1.78 8.37 -8.98
N PRO A 81 -2.04 9.65 -8.61
CA PRO A 81 -1.03 10.55 -8.05
C PRO A 81 -0.32 9.99 -6.82
N ILE A 82 -1.04 9.22 -6.00
CA ILE A 82 -0.47 8.55 -4.82
C ILE A 82 0.54 7.50 -5.26
N THR A 83 0.17 6.63 -6.21
CA THR A 83 1.05 5.59 -6.75
C THR A 83 2.26 6.19 -7.44
N GLU A 84 2.06 7.21 -8.28
CA GLU A 84 3.14 7.95 -8.96
C GLU A 84 4.14 8.52 -7.94
N ASN A 85 3.64 9.13 -6.87
CA ASN A 85 4.49 9.68 -5.81
C ASN A 85 5.27 8.57 -5.07
N ILE A 86 4.67 7.40 -4.85
CA ILE A 86 5.35 6.24 -4.25
C ILE A 86 6.47 5.76 -5.18
N ILE A 87 6.19 5.55 -6.47
CA ILE A 87 7.18 5.10 -7.45
C ILE A 87 8.32 6.10 -7.55
N ARG A 88 8.01 7.40 -7.64
CA ARG A 88 9.03 8.45 -7.68
C ARG A 88 9.93 8.44 -6.44
N LYS A 89 9.37 8.23 -5.24
CA LYS A 89 10.17 8.09 -4.01
C LYS A 89 11.06 6.86 -4.04
N ARG A 90 10.55 5.72 -4.54
CA ARG A 90 11.33 4.48 -4.69
C ARG A 90 12.45 4.65 -5.70
N PHE A 91 12.17 5.28 -6.83
CA PHE A 91 13.16 5.62 -7.86
C PHE A 91 14.30 6.45 -7.26
N ASN A 92 13.98 7.53 -6.54
CA ASN A 92 14.99 8.36 -5.89
C ASN A 92 15.84 7.56 -4.90
N LYS A 93 15.24 6.63 -4.14
CA LYS A 93 15.99 5.74 -3.24
C LYS A 93 16.87 4.74 -4.00
N ALA A 94 16.40 4.23 -5.14
CA ALA A 94 17.14 3.29 -5.97
C ALA A 94 18.42 3.91 -6.55
N LEU A 95 18.43 5.24 -6.80
CA LEU A 95 19.64 5.96 -7.22
C LEU A 95 20.78 5.91 -6.19
N GLU A 96 20.47 5.66 -4.91
CA GLU A 96 21.47 5.53 -3.84
C GLU A 96 21.93 4.07 -3.63
N MET A 97 21.40 3.11 -4.40
CA MET A 97 21.69 1.68 -4.22
C MET A 97 22.84 1.22 -5.11
N ASN A 98 23.59 0.22 -4.65
CA ASN A 98 24.59 -0.47 -5.46
C ASN A 98 23.99 -1.78 -5.98
N VAL A 99 24.24 -2.12 -7.24
CA VAL A 99 23.74 -3.33 -7.88
C VAL A 99 24.91 -4.14 -8.41
N LYS A 100 25.03 -5.38 -7.94
CA LYS A 100 26.01 -6.35 -8.40
C LYS A 100 25.29 -7.53 -9.04
N GLN A 101 25.63 -7.81 -10.29
CA GLN A 101 25.10 -8.98 -10.99
C GLN A 101 25.71 -10.26 -10.43
N LEU A 102 24.89 -11.22 -10.04
CA LEU A 102 25.33 -12.55 -9.60
C LEU A 102 25.24 -13.56 -10.74
N ASN A 103 24.15 -13.51 -11.51
CA ASN A 103 23.97 -14.31 -12.73
C ASN A 103 22.99 -13.63 -13.70
N ARG A 104 22.46 -14.37 -14.69
CA ARG A 104 21.52 -13.85 -15.69
C ARG A 104 20.22 -13.28 -15.08
N PHE A 105 19.78 -13.80 -13.95
CA PHE A 105 18.49 -13.47 -13.34
C PHE A 105 18.64 -12.79 -11.98
N GLU A 106 19.65 -13.16 -11.20
CA GLU A 106 19.84 -12.70 -9.83
C GLU A 106 20.85 -11.55 -9.74
N HIS A 107 20.43 -10.53 -8.99
CA HIS A 107 21.23 -9.34 -8.70
C HIS A 107 21.22 -9.09 -7.19
N GLU A 108 22.39 -8.86 -6.64
CA GLU A 108 22.57 -8.38 -5.27
C GLU A 108 22.42 -6.86 -5.27
N VAL A 109 21.49 -6.35 -4.48
CA VAL A 109 21.24 -4.91 -4.32
C VAL A 109 21.56 -4.53 -2.88
N THR A 110 22.54 -3.65 -2.71
CA THR A 110 22.99 -3.19 -1.40
C THR A 110 22.47 -1.77 -1.13
N SER A 111 21.83 -1.58 0.03
CA SER A 111 21.38 -0.27 0.50
C SER A 111 21.56 -0.12 2.00
N LYS A 112 22.40 0.84 2.42
CA LYS A 112 22.58 1.27 3.83
C LYS A 112 22.68 0.09 4.83
N GLY A 113 23.47 -0.93 4.47
CA GLY A 113 23.76 -2.09 5.34
C GLY A 113 22.81 -3.28 5.23
N ASN A 114 21.84 -3.25 4.30
CA ASN A 114 21.04 -4.43 3.95
C ASN A 114 21.34 -4.85 2.51
N ASP A 115 21.66 -6.13 2.34
CA ASP A 115 21.82 -6.78 1.05
C ASP A 115 20.57 -7.59 0.75
N VAL A 116 19.97 -7.33 -0.41
CA VAL A 116 18.78 -8.06 -0.88
C VAL A 116 19.06 -8.66 -2.25
N ILE A 117 18.50 -9.84 -2.49
CA ILE A 117 18.62 -10.52 -3.78
C ILE A 117 17.33 -10.26 -4.55
N VAL A 118 17.49 -9.76 -5.77
CA VAL A 118 16.41 -9.55 -6.73
C VAL A 118 16.57 -10.58 -7.85
N ASP A 119 15.56 -11.45 -7.99
CA ASP A 119 15.47 -12.46 -9.05
C ASP A 119 14.46 -11.99 -10.10
N PHE A 120 14.95 -11.59 -11.27
CA PHE A 120 14.10 -11.17 -12.40
C PHE A 120 13.43 -12.34 -13.12
N GLY A 121 13.97 -13.56 -13.04
CA GLY A 121 13.37 -14.76 -13.62
C GLY A 121 12.09 -15.14 -12.89
N GLN A 122 12.10 -15.08 -11.55
CA GLN A 122 10.93 -15.33 -10.71
C GLN A 122 10.10 -14.09 -10.40
N ARG A 123 10.61 -12.89 -10.72
CA ARG A 123 10.02 -11.59 -10.37
C ARG A 123 9.84 -11.40 -8.87
N GLN A 124 10.85 -11.80 -8.08
CA GLN A 124 10.82 -11.77 -6.62
C GLN A 124 11.99 -10.97 -6.05
N CYS A 125 11.80 -10.46 -4.83
CA CYS A 125 12.86 -9.86 -4.01
C CYS A 125 12.91 -10.62 -2.69
N SER A 126 14.10 -10.88 -2.15
CA SER A 126 14.24 -11.44 -0.79
C SER A 126 13.60 -10.54 0.30
N CYS A 127 13.43 -9.26 0.00
CA CYS A 127 12.71 -8.29 0.82
C CYS A 127 11.18 -8.41 0.77
N HIS A 128 10.63 -9.13 -0.20
CA HIS A 128 9.20 -9.30 -0.49
C HIS A 128 8.38 -8.02 -0.69
N VAL A 129 9.00 -6.85 -0.75
CA VAL A 129 8.29 -5.56 -0.92
C VAL A 129 7.57 -5.51 -2.26
N PHE A 130 8.23 -5.93 -3.35
CA PHE A 130 7.61 -6.01 -4.67
C PHE A 130 6.47 -7.06 -4.69
N ASP A 131 6.68 -8.20 -4.03
CA ASP A 131 5.69 -9.27 -3.92
C ASP A 131 4.43 -8.81 -3.19
N LEU A 132 4.59 -7.92 -2.22
CA LEU A 132 3.54 -7.36 -1.38
C LEU A 132 2.80 -6.21 -2.05
N ASP A 133 3.53 -5.20 -2.48
CA ASP A 133 2.95 -3.95 -2.95
C ASP A 133 2.47 -4.07 -4.39
N LYS A 134 3.01 -5.04 -5.17
CA LYS A 134 2.79 -5.23 -6.61
C LYS A 134 3.03 -3.95 -7.43
N LEU A 135 3.74 -2.99 -6.85
CA LEU A 135 4.20 -1.77 -7.48
C LEU A 135 5.67 -1.96 -7.85
N PRO A 136 6.08 -1.55 -9.06
CA PRO A 136 7.49 -1.45 -9.44
C PRO A 136 8.32 -0.59 -8.47
#